data_AF-A0A6I2GDN9-F1
#
_entry.id   AF-A0A6I2GDN9-F1
#
_cell.length_a   1.000
_cell.length_b   1.000
_cell.length_c   1.000
_cell.angle_alpha   90.00
_cell.angle_beta   90.00
_cell.angle_gamma   90.00
#
_symmetry.space_group_name_H-M   'P 1'
#
loop_
_entity.id
_entity.type
_entity.pdbx_description
1 polymer ?
#
loop_
_entity_poly.entity_id
_entity_poly.type
_entity_poly.pdbx_seq_one_letter_code
_entity_poly.pdbx_strand_id
1 'polypeptide(L)'
;MFENWVSMETFYYKEMIIEIVIAIVFGIIALATLFNLKNKIAKRLFMVSSIIVLIMVSLSAWGLNKHNDLIDKTRYENAAVRQYKVAPFNKFRYSNTETSIYRVGYMVDNFINIGLYEPQPIEQEIEYLGSDDSFIYFQIASTRVYANKRYGEFSDDISTAKRVGTQYHLIEPEFSDIGFYETSSRFFEQYIIPSELADLKVEADIADAAVYQHTEDVIASWVVQ
;
A
#
# COMPACT_ATOMS: atom_id res chain seq x y z
N MET A 1 -1.83 -5.22 16.84
CA MET A 1 -2.56 -4.45 15.81
C MET A 1 -3.40 -5.38 14.92
N PHE A 2 -2.85 -6.55 14.61
CA PHE A 2 -3.46 -7.60 13.82
C PHE A 2 -4.90 -7.95 14.22
N GLU A 3 -5.15 -8.24 15.51
CA GLU A 3 -6.51 -8.60 15.97
C GLU A 3 -7.55 -7.50 15.69
N ASN A 4 -7.18 -6.23 15.85
CA ASN A 4 -8.07 -5.10 15.55
C ASN A 4 -8.37 -5.00 14.05
N TRP A 5 -7.38 -5.30 13.20
CA TRP A 5 -7.54 -5.33 11.76
C TRP A 5 -8.45 -6.48 11.32
N VAL A 6 -8.24 -7.69 11.83
CA VAL A 6 -9.09 -8.86 11.54
C VAL A 6 -10.52 -8.62 12.02
N SER A 7 -10.68 -8.02 13.20
CA SER A 7 -11.99 -7.61 13.72
C SER A 7 -12.64 -6.58 12.81
N MET A 8 -11.89 -5.59 12.33
CA MET A 8 -12.40 -4.59 11.38
C MET A 8 -12.84 -5.23 10.06
N GLU A 9 -12.03 -6.09 9.46
CA GLU A 9 -12.38 -6.76 8.19
C GLU A 9 -13.63 -7.63 8.33
N THR A 10 -13.73 -8.36 9.45
CA THR A 10 -14.89 -9.20 9.75
C THR A 10 -16.15 -8.35 9.85
N PHE A 11 -16.08 -7.24 10.58
CA PHE A 11 -17.18 -6.29 10.69
C PHE A 11 -17.54 -5.70 9.30
N TYR A 12 -16.58 -5.05 8.64
CA TYR A 12 -16.82 -4.23 7.45
C TYR A 12 -17.22 -5.06 6.22
N TYR A 13 -16.61 -6.23 6.01
CA TYR A 13 -16.86 -7.05 4.82
C TYR A 13 -17.85 -8.21 5.04
N LYS A 14 -18.33 -8.44 6.28
CA LYS A 14 -19.31 -9.50 6.56
C LYS A 14 -20.47 -9.01 7.43
N GLU A 15 -20.20 -8.65 8.68
CA GLU A 15 -21.26 -8.38 9.68
C GLU A 15 -22.12 -7.19 9.28
N MET A 16 -21.49 -6.07 8.91
CA MET A 16 -22.19 -4.86 8.47
C MET A 16 -23.12 -5.15 7.28
N ILE A 17 -22.71 -6.03 6.38
CA ILE A 17 -23.51 -6.37 5.19
C ILE A 17 -24.70 -7.23 5.58
N ILE A 18 -24.51 -8.19 6.49
CA ILE A 18 -25.60 -8.98 7.07
C ILE A 18 -26.60 -8.04 7.77
N GLU A 19 -26.10 -7.12 8.61
CA GLU A 19 -26.92 -6.14 9.32
C GLU A 19 -27.74 -5.26 8.36
N ILE A 20 -27.11 -4.75 7.30
CA ILE A 20 -27.79 -3.97 6.25
C ILE A 20 -28.86 -4.80 5.55
N VAL A 21 -28.57 -6.04 5.17
CA VAL A 21 -29.56 -6.92 4.50
C VAL A 21 -30.75 -7.20 5.42
N ILE A 22 -30.50 -7.50 6.70
CA ILE A 22 -31.57 -7.69 7.70
C ILE A 22 -32.38 -6.40 7.84
N ALA A 23 -31.73 -5.24 7.96
CA ALA A 23 -32.40 -3.94 8.05
C ALA A 23 -33.28 -3.66 6.82
N ILE A 24 -32.82 -4.00 5.61
CA ILE A 24 -33.61 -3.83 4.38
C ILE A 24 -34.84 -4.74 4.38
N VAL A 25 -34.67 -6.04 4.69
CA VAL A 25 -35.77 -7.01 4.71
C VAL A 25 -36.85 -6.59 5.71
N PHE A 26 -36.45 -6.27 6.94
CA PHE A 26 -37.40 -5.82 7.96
C PHE A 26 -37.96 -4.42 7.66
N GLY A 27 -37.18 -3.53 7.02
CA GLY A 27 -37.66 -2.25 6.52
C GLY A 27 -38.79 -2.40 5.50
N ILE A 28 -38.67 -3.33 4.56
CA ILE A 28 -39.74 -3.66 3.60
C ILE A 28 -41.00 -4.16 4.31
N ILE A 29 -40.85 -5.04 5.32
CA ILE A 29 -41.99 -5.54 6.11
C ILE A 29 -42.67 -4.40 6.87
N ALA A 30 -41.89 -3.49 7.47
CA ALA A 30 -42.41 -2.32 8.17
C ALA A 30 -43.19 -1.42 7.19
N LEU A 31 -42.63 -1.11 6.02
CA LEU A 31 -43.31 -0.29 5.00
C LEU A 31 -44.60 -0.95 4.49
N ALA A 32 -44.59 -2.26 4.22
CA ALA A 32 -45.76 -2.99 3.75
C ALA A 32 -46.89 -3.03 4.79
N THR A 33 -46.56 -3.02 6.08
CA THR A 33 -47.53 -3.06 7.18
C THR A 33 -48.01 -1.67 7.62
N LEU A 34 -47.29 -0.60 7.24
CA LEU A 34 -47.56 0.79 7.60
C LEU A 34 -48.98 1.25 7.21
N PHE A 35 -49.49 0.82 6.05
CA PHE A 35 -50.82 1.22 5.58
C PHE A 35 -51.97 0.43 6.22
N ASN A 36 -51.67 -0.66 6.94
CA ASN A 36 -52.64 -1.57 7.54
C ASN A 36 -52.63 -1.58 9.07
N LEU A 37 -52.11 -0.52 9.71
CA LEU A 37 -51.93 -0.46 11.18
C LEU A 37 -53.20 -0.57 12.02
N LYS A 38 -54.39 -0.44 11.43
CA LYS A 38 -55.67 -0.74 12.11
C LYS A 38 -55.79 -2.22 12.46
N ASN A 39 -55.15 -3.12 11.71
CA ASN A 39 -55.07 -4.54 12.01
C ASN A 39 -54.02 -4.79 13.11
N LYS A 40 -54.41 -5.48 14.19
CA LYS A 40 -53.53 -5.79 15.33
C LYS A 40 -52.28 -6.57 14.92
N ILE A 41 -52.38 -7.47 13.94
CA ILE A 41 -51.26 -8.26 13.44
C ILE A 41 -50.28 -7.36 12.69
N ALA A 42 -50.78 -6.56 11.75
CA ALA A 42 -49.97 -5.61 11.00
C ALA A 42 -49.27 -4.59 11.92
N LYS A 43 -49.97 -4.09 12.95
CA LYS A 43 -49.37 -3.20 13.96
C LYS A 43 -48.22 -3.87 14.73
N ARG A 44 -48.37 -5.13 15.13
CA ARG A 44 -47.29 -5.88 15.82
C ARG A 44 -46.10 -6.10 14.90
N LEU A 45 -46.34 -6.53 13.66
CA LEU A 45 -45.29 -6.71 12.67
C LEU A 45 -44.53 -5.40 12.40
N PHE A 46 -45.25 -4.29 12.22
CA PHE A 46 -44.65 -2.98 12.05
C PHE A 46 -43.70 -2.64 13.21
N MET A 47 -44.17 -2.78 14.46
CA MET A 47 -43.37 -2.47 15.64
C MET A 47 -42.12 -3.34 15.74
N VAL A 48 -42.27 -4.66 15.62
CA VAL A 48 -41.15 -5.62 15.71
C VAL A 48 -40.13 -5.35 14.61
N SER A 49 -40.58 -5.20 13.37
CA SER A 49 -39.71 -4.89 12.24
C SER A 49 -38.97 -3.57 12.43
N SER A 50 -39.66 -2.52 12.91
CA SER A 50 -39.04 -1.22 13.17
C SER A 50 -37.96 -1.29 14.26
N ILE A 51 -38.20 -2.07 15.31
CA ILE A 51 -37.21 -2.30 16.38
C ILE A 51 -35.99 -3.02 15.82
N ILE A 52 -36.19 -4.06 15.01
CA ILE A 52 -35.07 -4.81 14.40
C ILE A 52 -34.25 -3.89 13.49
N VAL A 53 -34.89 -3.07 12.67
CA VAL A 53 -34.20 -2.07 11.83
C VAL A 53 -33.36 -1.12 12.70
N LEU A 54 -33.94 -0.56 13.77
CA LEU A 54 -33.22 0.33 14.67
C LEU A 54 -32.01 -0.34 15.31
N ILE A 55 -32.14 -1.59 15.75
CA ILE A 55 -31.02 -2.35 16.33
C ILE A 55 -29.91 -2.54 15.28
N MET A 56 -30.24 -3.04 14.08
CA MET A 56 -29.24 -3.28 13.04
C MET A 56 -28.51 -2.00 12.63
N VAL A 57 -29.25 -0.91 12.41
CA VAL A 57 -28.64 0.40 12.07
C VAL A 57 -27.75 0.90 13.20
N SER A 58 -28.15 0.73 14.46
CA SER A 58 -27.35 1.14 15.61
C SER A 58 -26.06 0.32 15.74
N LEU A 59 -26.13 -1.00 15.49
CA LEU A 59 -24.95 -1.88 15.49
C LEU A 59 -23.97 -1.49 14.38
N SER A 60 -24.46 -1.29 13.14
CA SER A 60 -23.61 -0.87 12.02
C SER A 60 -22.99 0.50 12.28
N ALA A 61 -23.74 1.46 12.80
CA ALA A 61 -23.23 2.80 13.13
C ALA A 61 -22.16 2.74 14.24
N TRP A 62 -22.39 1.92 15.27
CA TRP A 62 -21.41 1.71 16.34
C TRP A 62 -20.12 1.06 15.81
N GLY A 63 -20.22 0.00 15.00
CA GLY A 63 -19.07 -0.67 14.41
C GLY A 63 -18.27 0.22 13.46
N LEU A 64 -18.95 1.03 12.64
CA LEU A 64 -18.32 2.04 11.78
C LEU A 64 -17.50 3.03 12.62
N ASN A 65 -18.08 3.57 13.69
CA ASN A 65 -17.36 4.49 14.58
C ASN A 65 -16.19 3.81 15.29
N LYS A 66 -16.36 2.56 15.74
CA LYS A 66 -15.31 1.79 16.42
C LYS A 66 -14.10 1.51 15.52
N HIS A 67 -14.34 1.26 14.24
CA HIS A 67 -13.31 0.82 13.29
C HIS A 67 -12.91 1.89 12.26
N ASN A 68 -13.40 3.13 12.40
CA ASN A 68 -13.27 4.20 11.40
C ASN A 68 -11.83 4.37 10.89
N ASP A 69 -10.87 4.52 11.79
CA ASP A 69 -9.47 4.75 11.43
C ASP A 69 -8.85 3.59 10.64
N LEU A 70 -9.26 2.35 10.94
CA LEU A 70 -8.79 1.16 10.23
C LEU A 70 -9.48 1.01 8.88
N ILE A 71 -10.78 1.33 8.80
CA ILE A 71 -11.52 1.36 7.54
C ILE A 71 -10.91 2.40 6.60
N ASP A 72 -10.55 3.59 7.10
CA ASP A 72 -9.90 4.63 6.32
C ASP A 72 -8.56 4.20 5.75
N LYS A 73 -7.82 3.34 6.46
CA LYS A 73 -6.54 2.78 5.99
C LYS A 73 -6.68 1.78 4.85
N THR A 74 -7.85 1.16 4.67
CA THR A 74 -8.10 0.22 3.56
C THR A 74 -7.93 0.86 2.18
N ARG A 75 -8.02 2.20 2.08
CA ARG A 75 -7.75 2.92 0.81
C ARG A 75 -6.30 2.78 0.32
N TYR A 76 -5.39 2.44 1.23
CA TYR A 76 -3.99 2.19 0.91
C TYR A 76 -3.74 0.72 0.54
N GLU A 77 -4.75 -0.15 0.62
CA GLU A 77 -4.66 -1.52 0.12
C GLU A 77 -4.66 -1.56 -1.40
N ASN A 78 -3.65 -2.23 -1.96
CA ASN A 78 -3.49 -2.46 -3.39
C ASN A 78 -2.62 -3.71 -3.62
N ALA A 79 -2.35 -4.01 -4.89
CA ALA A 79 -1.57 -5.17 -5.28
C ALA A 79 -0.08 -5.11 -4.89
N ALA A 80 0.44 -3.95 -4.45
CA ALA A 80 1.79 -3.81 -3.92
C ALA A 80 1.88 -4.26 -2.45
N VAL A 81 0.85 -3.98 -1.65
CA VAL A 81 0.84 -4.29 -0.21
C VAL A 81 0.17 -5.63 0.11
N ARG A 82 -0.78 -6.10 -0.73
CA ARG A 82 -1.58 -7.29 -0.46
C ARG A 82 -1.79 -8.15 -1.70
N GLN A 83 -1.92 -9.46 -1.52
CA GLN A 83 -2.10 -10.44 -2.60
C GLN A 83 -3.51 -10.47 -3.21
N TYR A 84 -4.49 -9.97 -2.48
CA TYR A 84 -5.89 -9.98 -2.90
C TYR A 84 -6.63 -8.77 -2.37
N LYS A 85 -7.67 -8.38 -3.11
CA LYS A 85 -8.68 -7.43 -2.67
C LYS A 85 -9.73 -8.16 -1.83
N VAL A 86 -10.04 -7.61 -0.66
CA VAL A 86 -11.15 -8.09 0.16
C VAL A 86 -12.46 -7.46 -0.31
N ALA A 87 -13.51 -8.26 -0.34
CA ALA A 87 -14.83 -7.88 -0.77
C ALA A 87 -15.88 -8.52 0.15
N PRO A 88 -17.14 -8.06 0.08
CA PRO A 88 -18.27 -8.69 0.74
C PRO A 88 -18.24 -10.23 0.63
N PHE A 89 -18.04 -10.91 1.75
CA PHE A 89 -17.96 -12.38 1.87
C PHE A 89 -16.92 -13.10 0.99
N ASN A 90 -16.03 -12.39 0.29
CA ASN A 90 -15.14 -12.96 -0.70
C ASN A 90 -13.77 -12.28 -0.73
N LYS A 91 -12.80 -12.96 -1.35
CA LYS A 91 -11.46 -12.45 -1.63
C LYS A 91 -11.16 -12.64 -3.10
N PHE A 92 -10.69 -11.60 -3.76
CA PHE A 92 -10.38 -11.62 -5.19
C PHE A 92 -8.91 -11.34 -5.40
N ARG A 93 -8.19 -12.27 -6.04
CA ARG A 93 -6.80 -12.01 -6.44
C ARG A 93 -6.75 -10.84 -7.42
N TYR A 94 -5.74 -10.01 -7.26
CA TYR A 94 -5.45 -8.98 -8.25
C TYR A 94 -5.07 -9.63 -9.60
N SER A 95 -5.34 -8.92 -10.69
CA SER A 95 -4.91 -9.41 -12.01
C SER A 95 -3.39 -9.44 -12.11
N ASN A 96 -2.85 -10.29 -12.99
CA ASN A 96 -1.40 -10.33 -13.22
C ASN A 96 -0.88 -8.97 -13.69
N THR A 97 -1.61 -8.30 -14.58
CA THR A 97 -1.26 -6.97 -15.08
C THR A 97 -1.19 -5.93 -13.96
N GLU A 98 -2.21 -5.89 -13.11
CA GLU A 98 -2.25 -4.99 -11.95
C GLU A 98 -1.09 -5.29 -10.99
N THR A 99 -0.89 -6.56 -10.64
CA THR A 99 0.22 -6.98 -9.78
C THR A 99 1.56 -6.54 -10.34
N SER A 100 1.79 -6.71 -11.65
CA SER A 100 3.03 -6.28 -12.29
C SER A 100 3.23 -4.77 -12.21
N ILE A 101 2.19 -3.97 -12.49
CA ILE A 101 2.25 -2.50 -12.43
C ILE A 101 2.57 -2.03 -11.00
N TYR A 102 1.88 -2.59 -10.01
CA TYR A 102 2.04 -2.17 -8.62
C TYR A 102 3.37 -2.63 -8.00
N ARG A 103 3.96 -3.73 -8.48
CA ARG A 103 5.29 -4.18 -8.05
C ARG A 103 6.42 -3.24 -8.49
N VAL A 104 6.27 -2.63 -9.67
CA VAL A 104 7.29 -1.73 -10.23
C VAL A 104 7.04 -0.26 -9.88
N GLY A 105 5.81 0.10 -9.53
CA GLY A 105 5.44 1.49 -9.23
C GLY A 105 5.94 2.01 -7.88
N TYR A 106 6.06 3.33 -7.77
CA TYR A 106 6.37 4.01 -6.50
C TYR A 106 5.14 4.01 -5.56
N MET A 107 5.07 3.04 -4.67
CA MET A 107 3.92 2.86 -3.76
C MET A 107 4.27 3.19 -2.30
N VAL A 108 5.27 4.04 -2.07
CA VAL A 108 5.75 4.40 -0.72
C VAL A 108 4.60 4.88 0.18
N ASP A 109 3.74 5.74 -0.36
CA ASP A 109 2.58 6.27 0.39
C ASP A 109 1.66 5.16 0.90
N ASN A 110 1.52 4.05 0.17
CA ASN A 110 0.70 2.92 0.62
C ASN A 110 1.33 2.22 1.83
N PHE A 111 2.64 1.98 1.81
CA PHE A 111 3.34 1.33 2.92
C PHE A 111 3.40 2.22 4.17
N ILE A 112 3.61 3.54 4.00
CA ILE A 112 3.61 4.49 5.13
C ILE A 112 2.21 4.60 5.74
N ASN A 113 1.19 4.89 4.93
CA ASN A 113 -0.10 5.32 5.46
C ASN A 113 -1.01 4.16 5.89
N ILE A 114 -0.78 2.93 5.39
CA ILE A 114 -1.50 1.75 5.90
C ILE A 114 -1.10 1.44 7.36
N GLY A 115 0.10 1.85 7.77
CA GLY A 115 0.59 1.74 9.15
C GLY A 115 0.83 0.30 9.62
N LEU A 116 0.96 -0.65 8.71
CA LEU A 116 1.27 -2.06 8.99
C LEU A 116 2.76 -2.37 8.85
N TYR A 117 3.54 -1.40 8.36
CA TYR A 117 4.93 -1.57 8.00
C TYR A 117 5.84 -0.59 8.73
N GLU A 118 7.05 -1.03 9.04
CA GLU A 118 8.16 -0.20 9.51
C GLU A 118 9.18 0.03 8.39
N PRO A 119 9.76 1.24 8.28
CA PRO A 119 10.82 1.52 7.32
C PRO A 119 12.14 0.92 7.80
N GLN A 120 12.82 0.19 6.93
CA GLN A 120 14.17 -0.30 7.11
C GLN A 120 15.08 0.36 6.07
N PRO A 121 15.99 1.26 6.50
CA PRO A 121 16.98 1.83 5.61
C PRO A 121 17.85 0.73 5.01
N ILE A 122 18.10 0.83 3.72
CA ILE A 122 18.92 -0.10 2.98
C ILE A 122 19.94 0.69 2.17
N GLU A 123 21.11 0.10 2.02
CA GLU A 123 22.22 0.67 1.28
C GLU A 123 22.83 -0.41 0.38
N GLN A 124 23.35 0.00 -0.77
CA GLN A 124 24.12 -0.86 -1.65
C GLN A 124 25.28 -0.08 -2.23
N GLU A 125 26.49 -0.60 -2.05
CA GLU A 125 27.69 -0.08 -2.71
C GLU A 125 27.57 -0.21 -4.23
N ILE A 126 27.99 0.84 -4.93
CA ILE A 126 28.00 0.95 -6.39
C ILE A 126 29.30 1.63 -6.80
N GLU A 127 29.70 1.40 -8.04
CA GLU A 127 30.88 2.07 -8.59
C GLU A 127 30.46 3.37 -9.28
N TYR A 128 31.07 4.49 -8.90
CA TYR A 128 30.84 5.79 -9.51
C TYR A 128 31.78 5.99 -10.69
N LEU A 129 31.22 6.38 -11.84
CA LEU A 129 31.95 6.52 -13.12
C LEU A 129 32.20 7.97 -13.52
N GLY A 130 31.77 8.94 -12.69
CA GLY A 130 31.92 10.37 -12.94
C GLY A 130 30.59 11.08 -13.24
N SER A 131 30.70 12.37 -13.55
CA SER A 131 29.56 13.22 -13.90
C SER A 131 29.85 14.11 -15.12
N ASP A 132 28.79 14.53 -15.80
CA ASP A 132 28.83 15.60 -16.80
C ASP A 132 28.19 16.87 -16.22
N ASP A 133 27.57 17.73 -17.02
CA ASP A 133 26.87 18.91 -16.50
C ASP A 133 25.53 18.59 -15.82
N SER A 134 24.82 17.54 -16.24
CA SER A 134 23.43 17.26 -15.87
C SER A 134 23.22 15.94 -15.11
N PHE A 135 24.15 15.00 -15.25
CA PHE A 135 24.00 13.61 -14.85
C PHE A 135 25.20 13.10 -14.05
N ILE A 136 24.93 12.06 -13.26
CA ILE A 136 25.87 11.23 -12.51
C ILE A 136 25.78 9.81 -13.05
N TYR A 137 26.94 9.16 -13.22
CA TYR A 137 27.05 7.86 -13.88
C TYR A 137 27.57 6.82 -12.90
N PHE A 138 27.00 5.62 -12.97
CA PHE A 138 27.32 4.51 -12.09
C PHE A 138 27.40 3.18 -12.84
N GLN A 139 28.20 2.27 -12.31
CA GLN A 139 28.16 0.85 -12.65
C GLN A 139 27.40 0.12 -11.55
N ILE A 140 26.28 -0.51 -11.92
CA ILE A 140 25.48 -1.35 -11.02
C ILE A 140 25.45 -2.76 -11.61
N ALA A 141 26.06 -3.71 -10.91
CA ALA A 141 26.32 -5.05 -11.43
C ALA A 141 27.01 -5.00 -12.81
N SER A 142 26.36 -5.46 -13.88
CA SER A 142 26.90 -5.45 -15.25
C SER A 142 26.38 -4.31 -16.13
N THR A 143 25.64 -3.34 -15.57
CA THR A 143 24.98 -2.28 -16.34
C THR A 143 25.48 -0.89 -15.94
N ARG A 144 25.86 -0.10 -16.95
CA ARG A 144 26.16 1.33 -16.82
C ARG A 144 24.84 2.11 -16.82
N VAL A 145 24.63 2.92 -15.79
CA VAL A 145 23.41 3.71 -15.63
C VAL A 145 23.74 5.17 -15.37
N TYR A 146 22.81 6.06 -15.69
CA TYR A 146 22.95 7.48 -15.36
C TYR A 146 21.66 8.05 -14.77
N ALA A 147 21.81 8.93 -13.79
CA ALA A 147 20.72 9.61 -13.10
C ALA A 147 20.94 11.12 -13.07
N ASN A 148 19.87 11.89 -12.92
CA ASN A 148 19.98 13.33 -12.77
C ASN A 148 20.76 13.67 -11.49
N LYS A 149 21.66 14.66 -11.56
CA LYS A 149 22.47 15.12 -10.42
C LYS A 149 21.68 15.44 -9.16
N ARG A 150 20.41 15.85 -9.27
CA ARG A 150 19.54 16.14 -8.11
C ARG A 150 19.36 14.95 -7.15
N TYR A 151 19.63 13.73 -7.62
CA TYR A 151 19.57 12.52 -6.81
C TYR A 151 20.92 12.11 -6.23
N GLY A 152 21.98 12.90 -6.44
CA GLY A 152 23.31 12.66 -5.88
C GLY A 152 23.66 13.66 -4.79
N GLU A 153 24.21 13.14 -3.70
CA GLU A 153 24.76 13.90 -2.58
C GLU A 153 26.24 13.54 -2.42
N PHE A 154 27.11 14.55 -2.31
CA PHE A 154 28.53 14.33 -2.04
C PHE A 154 28.78 14.39 -0.53
N SER A 155 29.53 13.43 0.00
CA SER A 155 29.80 13.31 1.42
C SER A 155 31.26 12.94 1.69
N ASP A 156 31.83 13.55 2.73
CA ASP A 156 33.18 13.26 3.22
C ASP A 156 33.23 12.02 4.14
N ASP A 157 32.06 11.52 4.56
CA ASP A 157 31.93 10.45 5.56
C ASP A 157 31.96 9.03 4.95
N ILE A 158 32.12 8.92 3.63
CA ILE A 158 32.12 7.66 2.89
C ILE A 158 33.33 7.52 1.97
N SER A 159 33.84 6.31 1.83
CA SER A 159 34.94 5.96 0.92
C SER A 159 34.48 5.32 -0.39
N THR A 160 33.25 4.81 -0.43
CA THR A 160 32.67 4.11 -1.57
C THR A 160 31.30 4.72 -1.89
N ALA A 161 31.01 4.91 -3.18
CA ALA A 161 29.70 5.39 -3.59
C ALA A 161 28.62 4.35 -3.26
N LYS A 162 27.45 4.81 -2.84
CA LYS A 162 26.34 3.95 -2.48
C LYS A 162 25.01 4.51 -2.97
N ARG A 163 24.08 3.62 -3.29
CA ARG A 163 22.66 3.96 -3.40
C ARG A 163 21.96 3.66 -2.09
N VAL A 164 21.13 4.59 -1.65
CA VAL A 164 20.38 4.52 -0.40
C VAL A 164 18.90 4.56 -0.71
N GLY A 165 18.15 3.85 0.12
CA GLY A 165 16.70 3.95 0.12
C GLY A 165 16.08 3.18 1.27
N THR A 166 14.80 2.88 1.14
CA THR A 166 14.01 2.27 2.22
C THR A 166 13.25 1.04 1.70
N GLN A 167 13.28 -0.04 2.47
CA GLN A 167 12.39 -1.19 2.30
C GLN A 167 11.48 -1.28 3.52
N TYR A 168 10.19 -1.54 3.30
CA TYR A 168 9.19 -1.59 4.34
C TYR A 168 8.94 -3.04 4.75
N HIS A 169 8.97 -3.32 6.05
CA HIS A 169 8.78 -4.65 6.62
C HIS A 169 7.54 -4.68 7.49
N LEU A 170 6.78 -5.78 7.47
CA LEU A 170 5.62 -5.92 8.36
C LEU A 170 6.04 -5.80 9.83
N ILE A 171 5.29 -5.00 10.59
CA ILE A 171 5.48 -4.84 12.04
C ILE A 171 5.06 -6.13 12.77
N GLU A 172 3.96 -6.73 12.34
CA GLU A 172 3.40 -7.98 12.88
C GLU A 172 3.39 -9.04 11.76
N PRO A 173 4.25 -10.09 11.82
CA PRO A 173 4.36 -11.10 10.78
C PRO A 173 3.05 -11.84 10.46
N GLU A 174 2.12 -11.90 11.40
CA GLU A 174 0.80 -12.52 11.26
C GLU A 174 -0.05 -11.87 10.16
N PHE A 175 0.23 -10.62 9.77
CA PHE A 175 -0.42 -10.00 8.62
C PHE A 175 -0.15 -10.74 7.30
N SER A 176 0.95 -11.50 7.21
CA SER A 176 1.24 -12.35 6.06
C SER A 176 0.21 -13.48 5.88
N ASP A 177 -0.36 -14.00 6.97
CA ASP A 177 -1.41 -15.04 6.94
C ASP A 177 -2.71 -14.53 6.30
N ILE A 178 -2.94 -13.21 6.38
CA ILE A 178 -4.07 -12.55 5.71
C ILE A 178 -3.65 -11.84 4.41
N GLY A 179 -2.53 -12.27 3.82
CA GLY A 179 -2.14 -11.98 2.46
C GLY A 179 -1.38 -10.67 2.26
N PHE A 180 -0.95 -9.98 3.32
CA PHE A 180 0.00 -8.88 3.17
C PHE A 180 1.39 -9.42 2.83
N TYR A 181 2.15 -8.67 2.04
CA TYR A 181 3.54 -9.06 1.77
C TYR A 181 4.42 -8.73 2.96
N GLU A 182 5.33 -9.63 3.33
CA GLU A 182 6.28 -9.45 4.44
C GLU A 182 7.18 -8.22 4.24
N THR A 183 7.61 -8.02 2.99
CA THR A 183 8.52 -6.94 2.61
C THR A 183 8.02 -6.23 1.35
N SER A 184 8.16 -4.91 1.29
CA SER A 184 7.90 -4.13 0.09
C SER A 184 8.98 -4.33 -0.98
N SER A 185 8.73 -3.78 -2.18
CA SER A 185 9.81 -3.40 -3.09
C SER A 185 10.77 -2.41 -2.41
N ARG A 186 12.00 -2.34 -2.90
CA ARG A 186 12.99 -1.41 -2.38
C ARG A 186 12.82 -0.04 -3.03
N PHE A 187 12.61 1.00 -2.23
CA PHE A 187 12.35 2.35 -2.71
C PHE A 187 13.61 3.17 -2.68
N PHE A 188 14.11 3.56 -3.86
CA PHE A 188 15.28 4.42 -4.01
C PHE A 188 15.00 5.84 -3.49
N GLU A 189 15.98 6.41 -2.80
CA GLU A 189 15.93 7.80 -2.32
C GLU A 189 17.01 8.64 -3.00
N GLN A 190 18.27 8.22 -2.86
CA GLN A 190 19.41 8.97 -3.36
C GLN A 190 20.69 8.15 -3.55
N TYR A 191 21.64 8.75 -4.24
CA TYR A 191 23.03 8.33 -4.33
C TYR A 191 23.87 9.17 -3.38
N ILE A 192 24.76 8.52 -2.63
CA ILE A 192 25.77 9.19 -1.82
C ILE A 192 27.14 8.87 -2.44
N ILE A 193 27.90 9.90 -2.78
CA ILE A 193 29.16 9.80 -3.52
C ILE A 193 30.29 10.41 -2.65
N PRO A 194 31.47 9.77 -2.57
CA PRO A 194 32.61 10.36 -1.88
C PRO A 194 32.97 11.73 -2.48
N SER A 195 33.14 12.76 -1.65
CA SER A 195 33.48 14.11 -2.12
C SER A 195 34.79 14.16 -2.91
N GLU A 196 35.72 13.24 -2.64
CA GLU A 196 36.99 13.12 -3.39
C GLU A 196 36.78 12.83 -4.88
N LEU A 197 35.61 12.30 -5.26
CA LEU A 197 35.23 12.00 -6.65
C LEU A 197 34.39 13.11 -7.29
N ALA A 198 34.14 14.24 -6.62
CA ALA A 198 33.25 15.28 -7.12
C ALA A 198 33.66 15.87 -8.47
N ASP A 199 34.97 15.96 -8.73
CA ASP A 199 35.52 16.48 -9.97
C ASP A 199 35.72 15.41 -11.06
N LEU A 200 35.41 14.14 -10.78
CA LEU A 200 35.54 13.05 -11.75
C LEU A 200 34.56 13.27 -12.90
N LYS A 201 35.10 13.47 -14.10
CA LYS A 201 34.32 13.58 -15.34
C LYS A 201 34.13 12.21 -15.97
N VAL A 202 32.91 11.95 -16.43
CA VAL A 202 32.58 10.72 -17.13
C VAL A 202 33.30 10.65 -18.48
N GLU A 203 33.77 9.46 -18.87
CA GLU A 203 34.32 9.21 -20.20
C GLU A 203 33.20 9.12 -21.25
N ALA A 204 33.47 9.56 -22.48
CA ALA A 204 32.45 9.65 -23.53
C ALA A 204 31.85 8.29 -23.91
N ASP A 205 32.66 7.23 -23.95
CA ASP A 205 32.21 5.86 -24.25
C ASP A 205 31.30 5.29 -23.13
N ILE A 206 31.53 5.72 -21.88
CA ILE A 206 30.65 5.38 -20.75
C ILE A 206 29.32 6.10 -20.91
N ALA A 207 29.35 7.40 -21.21
CA ALA A 207 28.16 8.21 -21.37
C ALA A 207 27.26 7.70 -22.51
N ASP A 208 27.86 7.33 -23.65
CA ASP A 208 27.14 6.82 -24.82
C ASP A 208 26.52 5.43 -24.59
N ALA A 209 27.12 4.61 -23.73
CA ALA A 209 26.65 3.27 -23.42
C ALA A 209 25.70 3.19 -22.22
N ALA A 210 25.58 4.27 -21.44
CA ALA A 210 24.80 4.26 -20.21
C ALA A 210 23.29 4.33 -20.50
N VAL A 211 22.51 3.58 -19.73
CA VAL A 211 21.04 3.58 -19.83
C VAL A 211 20.47 4.57 -18.82
N TYR A 212 19.50 5.38 -19.27
CA TYR A 212 18.88 6.35 -18.38
C TYR A 212 18.12 5.64 -17.28
N GLN A 213 18.40 6.08 -16.06
CA GLN A 213 17.73 5.63 -14.88
C GLN A 213 16.48 6.51 -14.69
N HIS A 214 15.40 6.20 -15.42
CA HIS A 214 14.08 6.81 -15.22
C HIS A 214 13.61 6.56 -13.79
N THR A 215 13.33 7.61 -13.02
CA THR A 215 12.87 7.46 -11.62
C THR A 215 11.67 6.50 -11.47
N GLU A 216 10.82 6.38 -12.50
CA GLU A 216 9.68 5.44 -12.54
C GLU A 216 10.09 3.99 -12.88
N ASP A 217 11.07 3.78 -13.77
CA ASP A 217 11.58 2.45 -14.14
C ASP A 217 12.64 1.91 -13.15
N VAL A 218 13.01 2.70 -12.14
CA VAL A 218 14.20 2.46 -11.30
C VAL A 218 13.85 2.05 -9.88
N ILE A 219 12.62 2.33 -9.51
CA ILE A 219 11.92 1.56 -8.49
C ILE A 219 11.81 0.09 -8.94
N ALA A 220 11.86 -0.16 -10.26
CA ALA A 220 12.02 -1.48 -10.85
C ALA A 220 13.48 -1.95 -11.03
N SER A 221 14.51 -1.20 -10.59
CA SER A 221 15.93 -1.59 -10.74
C SER A 221 16.75 -1.61 -9.44
N TRP A 222 16.10 -1.47 -8.28
CA TRP A 222 16.53 -2.23 -7.10
C TRP A 222 15.90 -3.62 -7.05
N VAL A 223 15.68 -4.21 -8.23
CA VAL A 223 15.48 -5.65 -8.36
C VAL A 223 16.80 -6.30 -7.95
N VAL A 224 16.77 -6.93 -6.78
CA VAL A 224 17.73 -7.96 -6.43
C VAL A 224 17.57 -9.02 -7.52
N GLN A 225 18.55 -9.16 -8.41
CA GLN A 225 18.69 -10.40 -9.16
C GLN A 225 19.08 -11.51 -8.19
#